data_AF-A0A8T2SVD2-F1
#
_entry.id   AF-A0A8T2SVD2-F1
#
_cell.length_a   1.000
_cell.length_b   1.000
_cell.length_c   1.000
_cell.angle_alpha   90.00
_cell.angle_beta   90.00
_cell.angle_gamma   90.00
#
_symmetry.space_group_name_H-M   'P 1'
#
loop_
_entity.id
_entity.type
_entity.pdbx_description
1 polymer ?
#
loop_
_entity_poly.entity_id
_entity_poly.type
_entity_poly.pdbx_seq_one_letter_code
_entity_poly.pdbx_strand_id
1 'polypeptide(L)'
;MSALVTSLFEEQALVMDRQVTPWLILPPASLDFFSIARALFIGFLNAFGGARWIGHLIRCCPGSRYGENPSALQMQGLGLVFCIIGTAFAAVVEYWRLKTMSDDRSLLSILWLVPQTLIIGASMHINVASSFDFFYREAPDEMRMASNCVLFLFHGCGNYVNMTAIQITSTGSMHLCF
;
A
#
# COMPACT_ATOMS: atom_id res chain seq x y z
N MET A 1 -7.97 5.34 -1.76
CA MET A 1 -7.15 4.89 -0.61
C MET A 1 -5.73 5.34 -0.87
N SER A 2 -5.28 5.23 -2.13
CA SER A 2 -4.05 5.81 -2.66
C SER A 2 -3.83 7.26 -2.23
N ALA A 3 -4.73 8.19 -2.57
CA ALA A 3 -4.50 9.62 -2.33
C ALA A 3 -4.30 9.99 -0.84
N LEU A 4 -5.04 9.36 0.07
CA LEU A 4 -4.96 9.62 1.50
C LEU A 4 -3.69 9.03 2.12
N VAL A 5 -3.29 7.84 1.66
CA VAL A 5 -2.06 7.18 2.13
C VAL A 5 -0.83 7.91 1.61
N THR A 6 -0.83 8.38 0.35
CA THR A 6 0.26 9.17 -0.22
C THR A 6 0.40 10.51 0.49
N SER A 7 -0.70 11.23 0.72
CA SER A 7 -0.65 12.51 1.44
C SER A 7 -0.16 12.34 2.88
N LEU A 8 -0.57 11.26 3.57
CA LEU A 8 -0.10 10.98 4.93
C LEU A 8 1.43 10.77 4.96
N PHE A 9 1.98 10.00 4.02
CA PHE A 9 3.43 9.76 3.98
C PHE A 9 4.22 11.01 3.58
N GLU A 10 3.65 11.90 2.76
CA GLU A 10 4.25 13.19 2.44
C GLU A 10 4.30 14.12 3.67
N GLU A 11 3.20 14.21 4.42
CA GLU A 11 3.15 14.96 5.69
C GLU A 11 4.11 14.39 6.73
N GLN A 12 4.19 13.06 6.86
CA GLN A 12 5.17 12.41 7.72
C GLN A 12 6.61 12.70 7.28
N ALA A 13 6.89 12.73 5.97
CA ALA A 13 8.21 13.04 5.44
C ALA A 13 8.64 14.50 5.69
N LEU A 14 7.70 15.44 5.83
CA LEU A 14 8.00 16.84 6.13
C LEU A 14 8.60 17.03 7.54
N VAL A 15 8.24 16.17 8.49
CA VAL A 15 8.71 16.23 9.88
C VAL A 15 9.92 15.33 10.17
N MET A 16 10.51 14.73 9.15
CA MET A 16 11.64 13.81 9.23
C MET A 16 12.94 14.42 8.68
N ASP A 17 14.07 13.79 8.98
CA ASP A 17 15.34 14.23 8.40
C ASP A 17 15.41 13.87 6.92
N ARG A 18 15.46 14.90 6.08
CA ARG A 18 15.49 14.80 4.61
C ARG A 18 16.92 14.80 4.05
N GLN A 19 17.92 15.08 4.87
CA GLN A 19 19.32 15.01 4.46
C GLN A 19 19.80 13.56 4.50
N VAL A 20 19.87 12.92 3.33
CA VAL A 20 20.37 11.54 3.23
C VAL A 20 21.89 11.52 3.04
N THR A 21 22.42 12.50 2.32
CA THR A 21 23.85 12.78 2.25
C THR A 21 24.09 14.28 2.39
N PRO A 22 25.33 14.73 2.65
CA PRO A 22 25.64 16.16 2.80
C PRO A 22 25.25 17.04 1.60
N TRP A 23 25.02 16.44 0.43
CA TRP A 23 24.67 17.13 -0.81
C TRP A 23 23.30 16.71 -1.39
N LEU A 24 22.63 15.70 -0.81
CA LEU A 24 21.35 15.19 -1.30
C LEU A 24 20.25 15.38 -0.25
N ILE A 25 19.37 16.34 -0.51
CA ILE A 25 18.13 16.56 0.22
C ILE A 25 17.00 15.92 -0.59
N LEU A 26 16.33 14.92 -0.01
CA LEU A 26 15.18 14.29 -0.64
C LEU A 26 13.90 15.07 -0.32
N PRO A 27 13.20 15.64 -1.33
CA PRO A 27 11.91 16.27 -1.10
C PRO A 27 10.85 15.19 -0.80
N PRO A 28 9.82 15.48 0.02
CA PRO A 28 8.73 14.53 0.31
C PRO A 28 8.07 13.97 -0.95
N ALA A 29 7.87 14.81 -1.96
CA ALA A 29 7.30 14.43 -3.26
C ALA A 29 8.11 13.35 -4.01
N SER A 30 9.38 13.13 -3.66
CA SER A 30 10.20 12.05 -4.26
C SER A 30 9.68 10.66 -3.90
N LEU A 31 8.87 10.50 -2.85
CA LEU A 31 8.23 9.23 -2.49
C LEU A 31 7.34 8.69 -3.61
N ASP A 32 6.71 9.57 -4.38
CA ASP A 32 5.82 9.16 -5.46
C ASP A 32 6.59 8.61 -6.68
N PHE A 33 7.82 9.08 -6.90
CA PHE A 33 8.73 8.49 -7.89
C PHE A 33 9.02 7.01 -7.60
N PHE A 34 9.25 6.67 -6.32
CA PHE A 34 9.44 5.27 -5.91
C PHE A 34 8.17 4.43 -6.12
N SER A 35 7.00 5.05 -5.96
CA SER A 35 5.71 4.40 -6.21
C SER A 35 5.56 3.99 -7.69
N ILE A 36 5.89 4.91 -8.62
CA ILE A 36 5.84 4.69 -10.07
C ILE A 36 6.91 3.67 -10.50
N ALA A 37 8.16 3.83 -10.04
CA ALA A 37 9.25 2.93 -10.37
C ALA A 37 8.95 1.50 -9.95
N ARG A 38 8.36 1.32 -8.76
CA ARG A 38 7.88 0.01 -8.29
C ARG A 38 6.76 -0.54 -9.17
N ALA A 39 5.77 0.27 -9.54
CA ALA A 39 4.66 -0.20 -10.39
C ALA A 39 5.18 -0.75 -11.72
N LEU A 40 6.13 -0.03 -12.34
CA LEU A 40 6.82 -0.47 -13.56
C LEU A 40 7.64 -1.74 -13.32
N PHE A 41 8.36 -1.84 -12.20
CA PHE A 41 9.13 -3.02 -11.85
C PHE A 41 8.26 -4.27 -11.64
N ILE A 42 7.13 -4.15 -10.93
CA ILE A 42 6.18 -5.25 -10.74
C ILE A 42 5.52 -5.63 -12.06
N GLY A 43 5.13 -4.66 -12.90
CA GLY A 43 4.59 -4.91 -14.23
C GLY A 43 5.59 -5.63 -15.15
N PHE A 44 6.84 -5.19 -15.15
CA PHE A 44 7.95 -5.81 -15.87
C PHE A 44 8.22 -7.23 -15.38
N LEU A 45 8.28 -7.44 -14.06
CA LEU A 45 8.43 -8.77 -13.48
C LEU A 45 7.31 -9.69 -13.93
N ASN A 46 6.05 -9.26 -13.85
CA ASN A 46 4.91 -10.07 -14.32
C ASN A 46 5.02 -10.43 -15.80
N ALA A 47 5.42 -9.49 -16.67
CA ALA A 47 5.59 -9.72 -18.10
C ALA A 47 6.74 -10.68 -18.45
N PHE A 48 7.86 -10.63 -17.71
CA PHE A 48 9.06 -11.45 -17.97
C PHE A 48 9.12 -12.77 -17.17
N GLY A 49 7.97 -13.28 -16.69
CA GLY A 49 7.89 -14.60 -16.04
C GLY A 49 7.87 -14.60 -14.51
N GLY A 50 7.65 -13.44 -13.89
CA GLY A 50 7.44 -13.22 -12.46
C GLY A 50 6.20 -13.91 -11.89
N ALA A 51 5.28 -14.36 -12.75
CA ALA A 51 4.22 -15.31 -12.38
C ALA A 51 4.80 -16.56 -11.67
N ARG A 52 6.04 -16.96 -11.99
CA ARG A 52 6.75 -18.07 -11.32
C ARG A 52 7.17 -17.75 -9.89
N TRP A 53 7.51 -16.49 -9.60
CA TRP A 53 7.87 -16.00 -8.25
C TRP A 53 6.63 -15.84 -7.36
N ILE A 54 5.55 -15.28 -7.91
CA ILE A 54 4.24 -15.23 -7.24
C ILE A 54 3.72 -16.64 -6.99
N GLY A 55 3.84 -17.54 -7.97
CA GLY A 55 3.55 -18.96 -7.84
C GLY A 55 4.52 -19.72 -6.93
N HIS A 56 5.57 -19.09 -6.40
CA HIS A 56 6.38 -19.63 -5.29
C HIS A 56 5.86 -19.17 -3.93
N LEU A 57 5.47 -17.89 -3.79
CA LEU A 57 4.86 -17.36 -2.57
C LEU A 57 3.52 -18.03 -2.25
N ILE A 58 2.72 -18.34 -3.26
CA ILE A 58 1.38 -18.93 -3.10
C ILE A 58 1.46 -20.45 -2.82
N ARG A 59 2.64 -21.09 -2.95
CA ARG A 59 2.86 -22.51 -2.57
C ARG A 59 2.62 -22.77 -1.09
N CYS A 60 2.70 -21.73 -0.26
CA CYS A 60 2.47 -21.83 1.18
C CYS A 60 0.98 -21.76 1.56
N CYS A 61 0.07 -21.50 0.61
CA CYS A 61 -1.37 -21.43 0.86
C CYS A 61 -2.03 -22.81 0.66
N PRO A 62 -2.90 -23.28 1.59
CA PRO A 62 -3.63 -24.52 1.42
C PRO A 62 -4.46 -24.59 0.13
N GLY A 63 -4.58 -25.79 -0.43
CA GLY A 63 -5.45 -26.08 -1.58
C GLY A 63 -4.86 -25.80 -2.98
N SER A 64 -3.68 -25.18 -3.09
CA SER A 64 -3.01 -24.99 -4.39
C SER A 64 -2.64 -26.34 -5.01
N ARG A 65 -3.27 -26.69 -6.15
CA ARG A 65 -2.93 -27.88 -6.96
C ARG A 65 -1.74 -27.56 -7.87
N TYR A 66 -0.84 -28.53 -8.00
CA TYR A 66 0.45 -28.34 -8.67
C TYR A 66 0.29 -28.12 -10.19
N GLY A 67 0.43 -26.86 -10.63
CA GLY A 67 0.51 -26.46 -12.03
C GLY A 67 -0.43 -25.33 -12.45
N GLU A 68 -1.45 -25.00 -11.65
CA GLU A 68 -2.44 -23.97 -12.00
C GLU A 68 -1.97 -22.56 -11.63
N ASN A 69 -2.30 -21.58 -12.48
CA ASN A 69 -2.10 -20.16 -12.16
C ASN A 69 -2.90 -19.81 -10.89
N PRO A 70 -2.38 -18.92 -10.01
CA PRO A 70 -3.10 -18.53 -8.81
C PRO A 70 -4.48 -17.95 -9.13
N SER A 71 -5.50 -18.32 -8.37
CA SER A 71 -6.82 -17.70 -8.53
C SER A 71 -6.76 -16.22 -8.16
N ALA A 72 -7.56 -15.39 -8.85
CA ALA A 72 -7.70 -13.97 -8.54
C ALA A 72 -7.99 -13.72 -7.06
N LEU A 73 -8.80 -14.58 -6.43
CA LEU A 73 -9.13 -14.48 -5.01
C LEU A 73 -7.92 -14.75 -4.09
N GLN A 74 -7.05 -15.69 -4.47
CA GLN A 74 -5.83 -15.98 -3.71
C GLN A 74 -4.82 -14.83 -3.81
N MET A 75 -4.71 -14.22 -5.00
CA MET A 75 -3.85 -13.05 -5.20
C MET A 75 -4.38 -11.83 -4.44
N GLN A 76 -5.71 -11.64 -4.41
CA GLN A 76 -6.35 -10.63 -3.56
C GLN A 76 -5.99 -10.86 -2.07
N GLY A 77 -6.11 -12.09 -1.58
CA GLY A 77 -5.74 -12.45 -0.21
C GLY A 77 -4.27 -12.18 0.09
N LEU A 78 -3.36 -12.51 -0.83
CA LEU A 78 -1.93 -12.21 -0.70
C LEU A 78 -1.68 -10.70 -0.60
N GLY A 79 -2.38 -9.91 -1.42
CA GLY A 79 -2.37 -8.46 -1.34
C GLY A 79 -2.77 -7.94 0.04
N LEU A 80 -3.84 -8.48 0.64
CA LEU A 80 -4.25 -8.09 1.99
C LEU A 80 -3.20 -8.42 3.06
N VAL A 81 -2.52 -9.57 2.97
CA VAL A 81 -1.43 -9.94 3.88
C VAL A 81 -0.27 -8.94 3.79
N PHE A 82 0.14 -8.57 2.57
CA PHE A 82 1.19 -7.54 2.39
C PHE A 82 0.76 -6.18 2.92
N CYS A 83 -0.52 -5.81 2.76
CA CYS A 83 -1.05 -4.58 3.32
C CYS A 83 -0.90 -4.56 4.85
N ILE A 84 -1.30 -5.64 5.54
CA ILE A 84 -1.16 -5.79 7.00
C ILE A 84 0.30 -5.66 7.43
N ILE A 85 1.22 -6.35 6.75
CA ILE A 85 2.66 -6.30 7.06
C ILE A 85 3.19 -4.87 6.87
N GLY A 86 2.82 -4.20 5.77
CA GLY A 86 3.23 -2.83 5.49
C GLY A 86 2.71 -1.84 6.54
N THR A 87 1.44 -1.98 6.94
CA THR A 87 0.84 -1.15 8.01
C THR A 87 1.48 -1.43 9.37
N ALA A 88 1.78 -2.68 9.69
CA ALA A 88 2.49 -3.03 10.93
C ALA A 88 3.89 -2.41 10.98
N PHE A 89 4.63 -2.45 9.86
CA PHE A 89 5.93 -1.78 9.76
C PHE A 89 5.79 -0.26 9.95
N ALA A 90 4.77 0.37 9.35
CA ALA A 90 4.52 1.81 9.53
C ALA A 90 4.20 2.18 10.98
N ALA A 91 3.44 1.36 11.69
CA ALA A 91 3.18 1.55 13.12
C ALA A 91 4.46 1.47 13.96
N VAL A 92 5.37 0.54 13.63
CA VAL A 92 6.67 0.42 14.29
C VAL A 92 7.54 1.65 14.00
N VAL A 93 7.62 2.10 12.75
CA VAL A 93 8.38 3.31 12.38
C VAL A 93 7.86 4.54 13.13
N GLU A 94 6.54 4.71 13.21
CA GLU A 94 5.94 5.83 13.95
C GLU A 94 6.24 5.76 15.45
N TYR A 95 6.21 4.56 16.04
CA TYR A 95 6.63 4.36 17.43
C TYR A 95 8.08 4.80 17.67
N TRP A 96 9.00 4.42 16.77
CA TRP A 96 10.40 4.86 16.85
C TRP A 96 10.57 6.36 16.65
N ARG A 97 9.79 6.96 15.74
CA ARG A 97 9.81 8.41 15.50
C ARG A 97 9.41 9.19 16.75
N LEU A 98 8.30 8.79 17.39
CA LEU A 98 7.80 9.41 18.63
C LEU A 98 8.79 9.25 19.79
N LYS A 99 9.40 8.06 19.93
CA LYS A 99 10.40 7.80 20.96
C LYS A 99 11.69 8.61 20.77
N THR A 100 12.10 8.83 19.52
CA THR A 100 13.31 9.61 19.22
C THR A 100 13.08 11.10 19.51
N MET A 101 11.87 11.60 19.26
CA MET A 101 11.47 12.96 19.62
C MET A 101 11.42 13.19 21.14
N SER A 102 11.03 12.19 21.95
CA SER A 102 11.02 12.35 23.40
C SER A 102 12.41 12.32 24.05
N ASP A 103 13.38 11.68 23.41
CA ASP A 103 14.76 11.53 23.91
C ASP A 103 15.70 12.67 23.48
N ASP A 104 15.18 13.74 22.87
CA ASP A 104 15.95 14.87 22.30
C ASP A 104 17.03 14.43 21.28
N ARG A 105 16.82 13.25 20.68
CA ARG A 105 17.73 12.67 19.68
C ARG A 105 17.34 13.17 18.28
N SER A 106 18.34 13.20 17.41
CA SER A 106 18.24 13.59 15.99
C SER A 106 16.99 13.03 15.30
N LEU A 107 16.39 13.82 14.41
CA LEU A 107 15.24 13.43 13.60
C LEU A 107 15.47 12.10 12.86
N LEU A 108 14.44 11.25 12.79
CA LEU A 108 14.49 9.98 12.07
C LEU A 108 14.60 10.24 10.57
N SER A 109 15.49 9.52 9.88
CA SER A 109 15.73 9.71 8.43
C SER A 109 14.51 9.30 7.59
N ILE A 110 14.20 10.10 6.55
CA ILE A 110 13.15 9.85 5.56
C ILE A 110 13.27 8.48 4.87
N LEU A 111 14.47 7.87 4.84
CA LEU A 111 14.69 6.56 4.23
C LEU A 111 13.85 5.45 4.87
N TRP A 112 13.44 5.60 6.14
CA TRP A 112 12.56 4.65 6.83
C TRP A 112 11.14 4.60 6.25
N LEU A 113 10.71 5.61 5.49
CA LEU A 113 9.43 5.61 4.78
C LEU A 113 9.47 4.78 3.49
N VAL A 114 10.66 4.53 2.94
CA VAL A 114 10.79 3.81 1.67
C VAL A 114 10.28 2.36 1.76
N PRO A 115 10.66 1.54 2.77
CA PRO A 115 10.20 0.14 2.85
C PRO A 115 8.68 0.01 2.98
N GLN A 116 8.04 0.78 3.86
CA GLN A 116 6.59 0.78 4.02
C GLN A 116 5.86 1.27 2.78
N THR A 117 6.35 2.34 2.17
CA THR A 117 5.74 2.89 0.94
C THR A 117 5.80 1.85 -0.16
N LEU A 118 6.92 1.13 -0.31
CA LEU A 118 7.11 0.06 -1.29
C LEU A 118 6.19 -1.14 -1.04
N ILE A 119 6.09 -1.64 0.19
CA ILE A 119 5.26 -2.81 0.52
C ILE A 119 3.77 -2.48 0.34
N ILE A 120 3.29 -1.37 0.91
CA ILE A 120 1.87 -0.99 0.89
C ILE A 120 1.40 -0.78 -0.54
N GLY A 121 2.14 -0.03 -1.36
CA GLY A 121 1.67 0.16 -2.73
C GLY A 121 1.87 -1.08 -3.62
N ALA A 122 2.85 -1.96 -3.36
CA ALA A 122 2.90 -3.27 -4.03
C ALA A 122 1.62 -4.06 -3.75
N SER A 123 1.21 -4.08 -2.48
CA SER A 123 -0.02 -4.71 -2.04
C SER A 123 -1.25 -4.13 -2.73
N MET A 124 -1.29 -2.80 -2.91
CA MET A 124 -2.40 -2.11 -3.55
C MET A 124 -2.49 -2.44 -5.04
N HIS A 125 -1.36 -2.50 -5.74
CA HIS A 125 -1.32 -2.91 -7.15
C HIS A 125 -1.79 -4.36 -7.33
N ILE A 126 -1.38 -5.28 -6.45
CA ILE A 126 -1.82 -6.68 -6.48
C ILE A 126 -3.33 -6.77 -6.27
N ASN A 127 -3.87 -6.10 -5.24
CA ASN A 127 -5.31 -6.10 -4.97
C ASN A 127 -6.12 -5.51 -6.14
N VAL A 128 -5.69 -4.38 -6.71
CA VAL A 128 -6.41 -3.76 -7.82
C VAL A 128 -6.44 -4.69 -9.04
N ALA A 129 -5.29 -5.26 -9.43
CA ALA A 129 -5.21 -6.19 -10.55
C ALA A 129 -6.04 -7.46 -10.32
N SER A 130 -5.97 -8.03 -9.11
CA SER A 130 -6.71 -9.24 -8.74
C SER A 130 -8.22 -9.00 -8.70
N SER A 131 -8.65 -7.83 -8.21
CA SER A 131 -10.06 -7.44 -8.22
C SER A 131 -10.56 -7.30 -9.65
N PHE A 132 -9.82 -6.64 -10.54
CA PHE A 132 -10.19 -6.56 -11.96
C PHE A 132 -10.34 -7.94 -12.59
N ASP A 133 -9.37 -8.84 -12.39
CA ASP A 133 -9.40 -10.21 -12.94
C ASP A 133 -10.59 -11.03 -12.39
N PHE A 134 -10.92 -10.88 -11.11
CA PHE A 134 -12.09 -11.51 -10.49
C PHE A 134 -13.40 -10.98 -11.11
N PHE A 135 -13.58 -9.66 -11.12
CA PHE A 135 -14.78 -9.02 -11.65
C PHE A 135 -14.95 -9.20 -13.17
N TYR A 136 -13.84 -9.36 -13.94
CA TYR A 136 -13.86 -9.70 -15.37
C TYR A 136 -14.20 -11.16 -15.66
N ARG A 137 -13.96 -12.09 -14.73
CA ARG A 137 -14.26 -13.52 -14.88
C ARG A 137 -15.67 -13.88 -14.44
N GLU A 138 -16.16 -13.26 -13.38
CA GLU A 138 -17.49 -13.55 -12.84
C GLU A 138 -18.62 -12.78 -13.56
N ALA A 139 -18.29 -11.69 -14.26
CA ALA A 139 -19.29 -10.92 -14.98
C ALA A 139 -19.67 -11.57 -16.33
N PRO A 140 -20.97 -11.63 -16.70
CA PRO A 140 -21.37 -12.00 -18.05
C PRO A 140 -20.87 -10.97 -19.06
N ASP A 141 -20.63 -11.40 -20.31
CA ASP A 141 -19.98 -10.58 -21.34
C ASP A 141 -20.65 -9.23 -21.61
N GLU A 142 -21.97 -9.18 -21.46
CA GLU A 142 -22.80 -7.98 -21.65
C GLU A 142 -22.67 -6.96 -20.51
N MET A 143 -22.28 -7.42 -19.30
CA MET A 143 -22.12 -6.59 -18.09
C MET A 143 -20.65 -6.35 -17.72
N ARG A 144 -19.75 -6.74 -18.62
CA ARG A 144 -18.27 -6.69 -18.55
C ARG A 144 -17.70 -5.27 -18.40
N MET A 145 -18.51 -4.22 -18.55
CA MET A 145 -18.21 -2.83 -18.18
C MET A 145 -18.87 -2.40 -16.86
N ALA A 146 -20.13 -2.77 -16.64
CA ALA A 146 -20.86 -2.44 -15.41
C ALA A 146 -20.18 -3.02 -14.16
N SER A 147 -19.63 -4.23 -14.26
CA SER A 147 -18.84 -4.88 -13.21
C SER A 147 -17.62 -4.04 -12.79
N ASN A 148 -16.89 -3.47 -13.76
CA ASN A 148 -15.76 -2.59 -13.48
C ASN A 148 -16.20 -1.28 -12.82
N CYS A 149 -17.34 -0.72 -13.21
CA CYS A 149 -17.92 0.45 -12.51
C CYS A 149 -18.24 0.13 -11.05
N VAL A 150 -18.82 -1.03 -10.75
CA VAL A 150 -19.11 -1.46 -9.37
C VAL A 150 -17.81 -1.59 -8.55
N LEU A 151 -16.74 -2.09 -9.15
CA LEU A 151 -15.42 -2.14 -8.50
C LEU A 151 -14.91 -0.74 -8.10
N PHE A 152 -15.05 0.26 -8.98
CA PHE A 152 -14.67 1.64 -8.65
C PHE A 152 -15.57 2.24 -7.57
N LEU A 153 -16.87 1.96 -7.60
CA LEU A 153 -17.80 2.39 -6.55
C LEU A 153 -17.42 1.79 -5.20
N PHE A 154 -17.10 0.49 -5.15
CA PHE A 154 -16.64 -0.18 -3.94
C PHE A 154 -15.37 0.48 -3.36
N HIS A 155 -14.38 0.76 -4.21
CA HIS A 155 -13.19 1.50 -3.79
C HIS A 155 -13.49 2.93 -3.33
N GLY A 156 -14.45 3.61 -3.98
CA GLY A 156 -14.94 4.92 -3.58
C GLY A 156 -15.56 4.90 -2.19
N CYS A 157 -16.49 3.97 -1.93
CA CYS A 157 -17.11 3.76 -0.63
C CYS A 157 -16.07 3.48 0.46
N GLY A 158 -15.07 2.65 0.17
CA GLY A 158 -13.96 2.39 1.10
C GLY A 158 -13.19 3.67 1.50
N ASN A 159 -13.07 4.65 0.60
CA ASN A 159 -12.42 5.92 0.91
C ASN A 159 -13.26 6.81 1.80
N TYR A 160 -14.58 6.85 1.58
CA TYR A 160 -15.48 7.57 2.48
C TYR A 160 -15.46 6.99 3.89
N VAL A 161 -15.44 5.66 4.02
CA VAL A 161 -15.31 5.00 5.33
C VAL A 161 -13.98 5.34 5.99
N ASN A 162 -12.87 5.35 5.25
CA ASN A 162 -11.57 5.70 5.82
C ASN A 162 -11.52 7.19 6.25
N MET A 163 -12.02 8.09 5.42
CA MET A 163 -12.10 9.52 5.74
C MET A 163 -12.92 9.77 7.02
N THR A 164 -14.08 9.14 7.14
CA THR A 164 -14.92 9.27 8.34
C THR A 164 -14.24 8.71 9.59
N ALA A 165 -13.53 7.57 9.49
CA ALA A 165 -12.75 7.02 10.59
C ALA A 165 -11.65 7.99 11.08
N ILE A 166 -10.93 8.63 10.16
CA ILE A 166 -9.91 9.63 10.48
C ILE A 166 -10.53 10.86 11.13
N GLN A 167 -11.65 11.35 10.59
CA GLN A 167 -12.36 12.49 11.17
C GLN A 167 -12.78 12.23 12.62
N ILE A 168 -13.39 11.07 12.89
CA ILE A 168 -13.80 10.68 14.25
C ILE A 168 -12.59 10.66 15.19
N THR A 169 -11.47 10.08 14.74
CA THR A 169 -10.25 9.99 15.55
C THR A 169 -9.64 11.37 15.80
N SER A 170 -9.60 12.23 14.78
CA SER A 170 -9.09 13.60 14.89
C SER A 170 -9.93 14.46 15.85
N THR A 171 -11.26 14.38 15.75
CA THR A 171 -12.17 15.06 16.67
C THR A 171 -12.01 14.55 18.11
N GLY A 172 -11.88 13.23 18.30
CA GLY A 172 -11.61 12.65 19.61
C GLY A 172 -10.31 13.13 20.25
N SER A 173 -9.23 13.21 19.47
CA SER A 173 -7.93 13.73 19.94
C SER A 173 -8.00 15.21 20.33
N MET A 174 -8.76 16.04 19.62
CA MET A 174 -8.95 17.45 19.99
C MET A 174 -9.68 17.62 21.32
N HIS A 175 -10.60 16.73 21.67
CA HIS A 175 -11.31 16.78 22.96
C HIS A 175 -10.47 16.32 24.17
N LEU A 176 -9.37 15.59 23.96
CA LEU A 176 -8.45 15.14 25.02
C LEU A 176 -7.30 16.12 25.29
N CYS A 177 -7.10 17.11 24.40
CA CYS A 177 -6.04 18.13 24.51
C CYS A 177 -6.52 19.48 25.10
N PHE A 178 -7.74 19.54 25.68
CA PHE A 178 -8.26 20.69 26.43
C PHE A 178 -8.61 20.30 27.86
#